data_AF-W5JHS5-F1
#
_entry.id   AF-W5JHS5-F1
#
_cell.length_a   1.000
_cell.length_b   1.000
_cell.length_c   1.000
_cell.angle_alpha   90.00
_cell.angle_beta   90.00
_cell.angle_gamma   90.00
#
_symmetry.space_group_name_H-M   'P 1'
#
loop_
_entity.id
_entity.type
_entity.pdbx_description
1 polymer ?
#
loop_
_entity_poly.entity_id
_entity_poly.type
_entity_poly.pdbx_seq_one_letter_code
_entity_poly.pdbx_strand_id
1 'polypeptide(L)'
;MPGIVTVFENDGSLKKIFVSSGTVTINQDASVQVLAEEAHPVEDLDSSSCRDIQLNAQSQLSAATGHQEVAEAAIAVEVAEALVRAVE
;
A
#
# COMPACT_ATOMS: atom_id res chain seq x y z
N MET A 1 1.52 6.73 3.82
CA MET A 1 0.34 5.84 3.96
C MET A 1 0.26 4.99 2.71
N PRO A 2 0.04 3.68 2.85
CA PRO A 2 -0.13 2.74 1.76
C PRO A 2 -1.46 2.98 1.02
N GLY A 3 -1.51 2.74 -0.29
CA GLY A 3 -2.74 2.92 -1.06
C GLY A 3 -2.60 2.68 -2.56
N ILE A 4 -3.69 2.89 -3.30
CA ILE A 4 -3.73 2.73 -4.76
C ILE A 4 -3.50 4.08 -5.44
N VAL A 5 -2.51 4.12 -6.33
CA VAL A 5 -2.37 5.15 -7.35
C VAL A 5 -3.08 4.67 -8.62
N THR A 6 -4.02 5.46 -9.13
CA THR A 6 -4.69 5.18 -10.41
C THR A 6 -4.16 6.15 -11.47
N VAL A 7 -3.54 5.63 -12.52
CA VAL A 7 -3.12 6.39 -13.69
C VAL A 7 -4.21 6.31 -14.75
N PHE A 8 -4.69 7.47 -15.19
CA PHE A 8 -5.64 7.61 -16.29
C PHE A 8 -4.86 7.96 -17.55
N GLU A 9 -4.78 7.03 -18.50
CA GLU A 9 -4.05 7.24 -19.75
C GLU A 9 -4.93 7.92 -20.81
N ASN A 10 -4.30 8.57 -21.78
CA ASN A 10 -5.01 9.34 -22.82
C ASN A 10 -5.92 8.47 -23.71
N ASP A 11 -5.67 7.16 -23.76
CA ASP A 11 -6.49 6.18 -24.48
C ASP A 11 -7.72 5.72 -23.67
N GLY A 12 -7.90 6.25 -22.45
CA GLY A 12 -8.98 5.89 -21.53
C GLY A 12 -8.70 4.66 -20.67
N SER A 13 -7.52 4.04 -20.81
CA SER A 13 -7.12 2.92 -19.96
C SER A 13 -6.77 3.39 -18.54
N LEU A 14 -6.96 2.50 -17.58
CA LEU A 14 -6.70 2.73 -16.16
C LEU A 14 -5.65 1.74 -15.68
N LYS A 15 -4.58 2.24 -15.05
CA LYS A 15 -3.58 1.40 -14.38
C LYS A 15 -3.66 1.63 -12.88
N LYS A 16 -3.95 0.58 -12.13
CA LYS A 16 -3.98 0.61 -10.65
C LYS A 16 -2.69 0.02 -10.11
N ILE A 17 -1.98 0.81 -9.31
CA ILE A 17 -0.70 0.45 -8.72
C ILE A 17 -0.83 0.60 -7.20
N PHE A 18 -0.56 -0.47 -6.46
CA PHE A 18 -0.43 -0.38 -5.02
C PHE A 18 0.93 0.21 -4.67
N VAL A 19 0.95 1.22 -3.81
CA VAL A 19 2.14 1.94 -3.36
C VAL A 19 2.22 1.87 -1.85
N SER A 20 3.39 1.50 -1.31
CA SER A 20 3.60 1.39 0.15
C SER A 20 3.77 2.75 0.84
N SER A 21 4.66 3.56 0.28
CA SER A 21 5.10 4.85 0.79
C SER A 21 5.71 5.64 -0.37
N GLY A 22 5.89 6.95 -0.20
CA GLY A 22 6.50 7.75 -1.25
C GLY A 22 6.28 9.24 -1.11
N THR A 23 6.68 9.97 -2.15
CA THR A 23 6.46 11.41 -2.28
C THR A 23 5.85 11.75 -3.63
N VAL A 24 5.09 12.84 -3.65
CA VAL A 24 4.52 13.41 -4.87
C VAL A 24 5.02 14.85 -4.97
N THR A 25 5.64 15.19 -6.09
CA THR A 25 6.07 16.55 -6.41
C THR A 25 5.35 17.01 -7.67
N ILE A 26 4.68 18.16 -7.58
CA ILE A 26 4.01 18.81 -8.72
C ILE A 26 4.82 20.05 -9.06
N ASN A 27 5.31 20.12 -10.30
CA ASN A 27 6.12 21.23 -10.77
C ASN A 27 5.25 22.33 -11.41
N GLN A 28 5.82 23.52 -11.60
CA GLN A 28 5.12 24.67 -12.20
C GLN A 28 4.72 24.44 -13.66
N ASP A 29 5.46 23.59 -14.39
CA ASP A 29 5.19 23.22 -15.78
C ASP A 29 4.14 22.10 -15.92
N ALA A 30 3.43 21.79 -14.82
CA ALA A 30 2.46 20.70 -14.70
C ALA A 30 3.03 19.29 -14.85
N SER A 31 4.36 19.12 -14.88
CA SER A 31 4.95 17.79 -14.71
C SER A 31 4.82 17.31 -13.26
N VAL A 32 4.69 15.99 -13.07
CA VAL A 32 4.57 15.37 -11.75
C VAL A 32 5.63 14.29 -11.61
N GLN A 33 6.27 14.24 -10.43
CA GLN A 33 7.13 13.14 -10.02
C GLN A 33 6.44 12.39 -8.88
N VAL A 34 6.17 11.11 -9.11
CA VAL A 34 5.69 10.18 -8.08
C VAL A 34 6.83 9.21 -7.81
N LEU A 35 7.41 9.29 -6.61
CA LEU A 35 8.47 8.39 -6.17
C LEU A 35 7.90 7.50 -5.09
N ALA A 36 7.83 6.21 -5.38
CA ALA A 36 7.38 5.19 -4.45
C ALA A 36 8.58 4.38 -3.95
N GLU A 37 8.54 3.95 -2.70
CA GLU A 37 9.50 2.98 -2.18
C GLU A 37 9.24 1.60 -2.80
N GLU A 38 7.99 1.15 -2.77
CA GLU A 38 7.50 -0.06 -3.44
C GLU A 38 6.26 0.30 -4.25
N ALA A 39 6.18 -0.20 -5.49
CA ALA A 39 5.06 0.03 -6.40
C ALA A 39 4.80 -1.23 -7.23
N HIS A 40 3.64 -1.86 -7.03
CA HIS A 40 3.27 -3.11 -7.69
C HIS A 40 1.91 -2.96 -8.39
N PRO A 41 1.74 -3.46 -9.63
CA PRO A 41 0.42 -3.56 -10.25
C PRO A 41 -0.54 -4.31 -9.34
N VAL A 42 -1.76 -3.80 -9.17
CA VAL A 42 -2.76 -4.46 -8.30
C VAL A 42 -3.12 -5.86 -8.80
N GLU A 43 -3.07 -6.07 -10.12
CA GLU A 43 -3.30 -7.37 -10.77
C GLU A 43 -2.25 -8.43 -10.43
N ASP A 44 -1.07 -8.04 -9.95
CA ASP A 44 -0.02 -8.96 -9.52
C ASP A 44 -0.18 -9.39 -8.05
N LEU A 45 -1.13 -8.80 -7.31
CA LEU A 45 -1.36 -9.10 -5.90
C LEU A 45 -2.31 -10.30 -5.73
N ASP A 46 -1.84 -11.32 -5.01
CA ASP A 46 -2.66 -12.49 -4.68
C ASP A 46 -3.57 -12.22 -3.47
N SER A 47 -4.88 -12.30 -3.69
CA SER A 47 -5.88 -11.95 -2.65
C SER A 47 -5.87 -12.90 -1.44
N SER A 48 -5.48 -14.16 -1.59
CA SER A 48 -5.29 -15.07 -0.45
C SER A 48 -4.11 -14.63 0.39
N SER A 49 -2.97 -14.37 -0.25
CA SER A 49 -1.74 -13.93 0.41
C SER A 49 -1.93 -12.61 1.16
N CYS A 50 -2.66 -11.64 0.59
CA CYS A 50 -3.00 -10.39 1.30
C CYS A 50 -3.79 -10.63 2.59
N ARG A 51 -4.75 -11.57 2.58
CA ARG A 51 -5.54 -11.92 3.78
C ARG A 51 -4.70 -12.65 4.82
N ASP A 52 -3.83 -13.55 4.39
CA ASP A 52 -2.90 -14.25 5.30
C ASP A 52 -1.94 -13.27 5.97
N ILE A 53 -1.42 -12.28 5.23
CA ILE A 53 -0.60 -11.19 5.77
C ILE A 53 -1.39 -10.38 6.82
N GLN A 54 -2.65 -10.04 6.55
CA GLN A 54 -3.51 -9.32 7.49
C GLN A 54 -3.70 -10.08 8.80
N LEU A 55 -4.02 -11.38 8.72
CA LEU A 55 -4.20 -12.23 9.90
C LEU A 55 -2.91 -12.31 10.74
N ASN A 56 -1.76 -12.48 10.07
CA ASN A 56 -0.47 -12.55 10.73
C ASN A 56 -0.11 -11.21 11.41
N ALA A 57 -0.30 -10.08 10.73
CA ALA A 57 -0.04 -8.75 11.30
C ALA A 57 -0.94 -8.47 12.52
N GLN A 58 -2.22 -8.84 12.46
CA GLN A 58 -3.16 -8.67 13.58
C GLN A 58 -2.77 -9.54 14.78
N SER A 59 -2.27 -10.75 14.54
CA SER A 59 -1.75 -11.62 15.60
C SER A 59 -0.47 -11.04 16.23
N GLN A 60 0.43 -10.46 15.43
CA GLN A 60 1.65 -9.83 15.93
C GLN A 60 1.34 -8.61 16.78
N LEU A 61 0.40 -7.77 16.35
CA LEU A 61 -0.05 -6.62 17.14
C LEU A 61 -0.63 -7.04 18.49
N SER A 62 -1.37 -8.16 18.51
CA SER A 62 -1.96 -8.70 19.75
C SER A 62 -0.92 -9.31 20.70
N ALA A 63 0.21 -9.77 20.17
CA ALA A 63 1.31 -10.36 20.94
C ALA A 63 2.38 -9.35 21.38
N ALA A 64 2.43 -8.17 20.75
CA ALA A 64 3.40 -7.12 21.04
C ALA A 64 3.22 -6.55 22.46
N THR A 65 4.33 -6.34 23.17
CA THR A 65 4.29 -5.86 24.56
C THR A 65 5.11 -4.58 24.77
N GLY A 66 6.13 -4.34 23.94
CA GLY A 66 6.90 -3.10 23.95
C GLY A 66 6.22 -1.98 23.16
N HIS A 67 6.41 -0.73 23.58
CA HIS A 67 5.87 0.43 22.85
C HIS A 67 6.34 0.50 21.40
N GLN A 68 7.61 0.15 21.14
CA GLN A 68 8.15 0.12 19.77
C GLN A 68 7.53 -1.03 18.96
N GLU A 69 7.44 -2.24 19.53
CA GLU A 69 6.85 -3.41 18.88
C GLU A 69 5.38 -3.16 18.51
N VAL A 70 4.62 -2.54 19.41
CA VAL A 70 3.21 -2.17 19.18
C VAL A 70 3.11 -1.15 18.04
N ALA A 71 4.03 -0.18 17.97
CA ALA A 71 4.04 0.82 16.89
C ALA A 71 4.35 0.18 15.52
N GLU A 72 5.37 -0.67 15.45
CA GLU A 72 5.76 -1.38 14.22
C GLU A 72 4.65 -2.33 13.75
N ALA A 73 4.06 -3.10 14.67
CA ALA A 73 2.96 -4.01 14.35
C ALA A 73 1.69 -3.25 13.90
N ALA A 74 1.42 -2.08 14.47
CA ALA A 74 0.29 -1.25 14.05
C ALA A 74 0.46 -0.74 12.60
N ILE A 75 1.68 -0.33 12.21
CA ILE A 75 1.99 0.05 10.83
C ILE A 75 1.83 -1.16 9.90
N ALA A 76 2.30 -2.34 10.31
CA ALA A 76 2.15 -3.56 9.52
C ALA A 76 0.67 -3.92 9.29
N VAL A 77 -0.19 -3.77 10.31
CA VAL A 77 -1.64 -3.94 10.17
C VAL A 77 -2.23 -2.92 9.20
N GLU A 78 -1.87 -1.64 9.29
CA GLU A 78 -2.33 -0.60 8.36
C GLU A 78 -2.01 -0.95 6.89
N VAL A 79 -0.79 -1.42 6.63
CA VAL A 79 -0.35 -1.85 5.29
C VAL A 79 -1.11 -3.09 4.84
N ALA A 80 -1.27 -4.09 5.70
CA ALA A 80 -1.98 -5.31 5.37
C ALA A 80 -3.46 -5.05 5.04
N GLU A 81 -4.13 -4.18 5.79
CA GLU A 81 -5.50 -3.74 5.51
C GLU A 81 -5.61 -2.97 4.19
N ALA A 82 -4.61 -2.15 3.86
CA ALA A 82 -4.57 -1.46 2.57
C ALA A 82 -4.39 -2.43 1.41
N LEU A 83 -3.55 -3.46 1.57
CA LEU A 83 -3.37 -4.53 0.58
C LEU A 83 -4.68 -5.29 0.33
N VAL A 84 -5.37 -5.71 1.39
CA VAL A 84 -6.66 -6.41 1.28
C VAL A 84 -7.69 -5.53 0.56
N ARG A 85 -7.83 -4.25 0.96
CA ARG A 85 -8.73 -3.31 0.28
C ARG A 85 -8.38 -3.05 -1.19
N ALA A 86 -7.11 -3.21 -1.56
CA ALA A 86 -6.68 -2.99 -2.93
C ALA A 86 -7.10 -4.11 -3.89
N VAL A 87 -7.28 -5.32 -3.37
CA VAL A 87 -7.60 -6.55 -4.14
C VAL A 87 -9.06 -7.00 -3.99
N GLU A 88 -9.89 -6.19 -3.32
CA GLU A 88 -11.36 -6.34 -3.23
C GLU A 88 -12.07 -5.62 -4.39
#